data_AF-A0A060YYM5-F1
#
_entry.id   AF-A0A060YYM5-F1
#
_cell.length_a   1.000
_cell.length_b   1.000
_cell.length_c   1.000
_cell.angle_alpha   90.00
_cell.angle_beta   90.00
_cell.angle_gamma   90.00
#
_symmetry.space_group_name_H-M   'P 1'
#
loop_
_entity.id
_entity.type
_entity.pdbx_description
1 polymer ?
#
loop_
_entity_poly.entity_id
_entity_poly.type
_entity_poly.pdbx_seq_one_letter_code
_entity_poly.pdbx_strand_id
1 'polypeptide(L)'
;MNRCVSLASLGYEKTCVLFNGAALASQIASEQNLDSDEGLKAAAKYYQLASGAFGHIKDTVLSALNREPTMDISPETVGTLSLIMLAQAQEVFFLKATSDKMKDAIIAKLANQAADFYSDAFKQCQYKENLPKCIYFQEVLPVLAAKHCIMQANAELHQSILAKQKKHFGEEIARLQHASELVKTVASRYDEYVSVKDLSDKISRALTAAKKDNDFIYHDRVPEVKDLEHIGKAALVKATTITPPLSAKFTDLFEKMVPMAVQQSMSVYSQRKAETVNRLVGTVREATNLCNGVLASLNLPAALEDLSGDSIPQSIIEKAHAIVQQGGLQSIEQLIRDLPELLTRNREILDEVCVYIHTHTHTRVRISG
;
A
#
# COMPACT_ATOMS: atom_id res chain seq x y z
N MET A 1 18.00 -2.09 20.43
CA MET A 1 16.81 -1.87 21.30
C MET A 1 15.58 -2.11 20.44
N ASN A 2 15.09 -3.36 20.36
CA ASN A 2 13.90 -3.70 19.57
C ASN A 2 12.66 -3.17 20.27
N ARG A 3 12.16 -2.00 19.86
CA ARG A 3 10.86 -1.51 20.30
C ARG A 3 9.79 -2.27 19.53
N CYS A 4 9.12 -3.20 20.19
CA CYS A 4 7.87 -3.75 19.70
C CYS A 4 6.80 -2.65 19.73
N VAL A 5 6.13 -2.42 18.60
CA VAL A 5 5.06 -1.43 18.47
C VAL A 5 3.75 -2.17 18.23
N SER A 6 2.78 -1.90 19.10
CA SER A 6 1.40 -2.41 18.99
C SER A 6 0.48 -1.24 18.66
N LEU A 7 -0.19 -1.31 17.51
CA LEU A 7 -1.12 -0.30 17.01
C LEU A 7 -2.39 -0.96 16.52
N ALA A 8 -3.55 -0.48 16.99
CA ALA A 8 -4.85 -0.84 16.44
C ALA A 8 -5.11 -0.08 15.13
N SER A 9 -4.29 -0.33 14.10
CA SER A 9 -4.39 0.30 12.78
C SER A 9 -4.24 -0.74 11.67
N LEU A 10 -5.24 -0.81 10.79
CA LEU A 10 -5.17 -1.63 9.58
C LEU A 10 -4.07 -1.14 8.61
N GLY A 11 -3.77 0.16 8.63
CA GLY A 11 -2.69 0.74 7.81
C GLY A 11 -1.31 0.23 8.24
N TYR A 12 -1.09 0.12 9.55
CA TYR A 12 0.14 -0.47 10.11
C TYR A 12 0.27 -1.94 9.71
N GLU A 13 -0.80 -2.73 9.89
CA GLU A 13 -0.82 -4.15 9.51
C GLU A 13 -0.50 -4.34 8.02
N LYS A 14 -1.17 -3.60 7.13
CA LYS A 14 -0.92 -3.66 5.68
C LYS A 14 0.52 -3.32 5.32
N THR A 15 1.12 -2.35 6.01
CA THR A 15 2.51 -1.94 5.80
C THR A 15 3.48 -3.05 6.18
N CYS A 16 3.30 -3.66 7.36
CA CYS A 16 4.14 -4.77 7.83
C CYS A 16 4.00 -6.01 6.93
N VAL A 17 2.77 -6.36 6.51
CA VAL A 17 2.54 -7.48 5.59
C VAL A 17 3.21 -7.23 4.24
N LEU A 18 3.12 -6.02 3.69
CA LEU A 18 3.78 -5.68 2.43
C LEU A 18 5.31 -5.68 2.56
N PHE A 19 5.84 -5.22 3.69
CA PHE A 19 7.29 -5.27 3.98
C PHE A 19 7.78 -6.72 3.97
N ASN A 20 7.07 -7.63 4.64
CA ASN A 20 7.41 -9.05 4.66
C ASN A 20 7.28 -9.68 3.27
N GLY A 21 6.28 -9.28 2.48
CA GLY A 21 6.15 -9.69 1.08
C GLY A 21 7.35 -9.26 0.22
N ALA A 22 7.85 -8.04 0.43
CA ALA A 22 9.04 -7.53 -0.23
C ALA A 22 10.32 -8.27 0.19
N ALA A 23 10.49 -8.50 1.50
CA ALA A 23 11.63 -9.24 2.05
C ALA A 23 11.67 -10.70 1.58
N LEU A 24 10.51 -11.37 1.53
CA LEU A 24 10.43 -12.72 0.98
C LEU A 24 10.75 -12.73 -0.52
N ALA A 25 10.24 -11.76 -1.29
CA ALA A 25 10.59 -11.63 -2.69
C ALA A 25 12.10 -11.42 -2.90
N SER A 26 12.77 -10.64 -2.05
CA SER A 26 14.23 -10.45 -2.14
C SER A 26 15.02 -11.73 -1.82
N GLN A 27 14.56 -12.52 -0.84
CA GLN A 27 15.15 -13.82 -0.51
C GLN A 27 15.02 -14.80 -1.69
N ILE A 28 13.81 -14.93 -2.24
CA ILE A 28 13.56 -15.78 -3.42
C ILE A 28 14.44 -15.35 -4.59
N ALA A 29 14.60 -14.05 -4.83
CA ALA A 29 15.45 -13.53 -5.90
C ALA A 29 16.93 -13.89 -5.69
N SER A 30 17.42 -13.83 -4.44
CA SER A 30 18.81 -14.14 -4.10
C SER A 30 19.16 -15.63 -4.20
N GLU A 31 18.18 -16.51 -4.05
CA GLU A 31 18.35 -17.97 -4.15
C GLU A 31 18.25 -18.50 -5.59
N GLN A 32 17.94 -17.65 -6.58
CA GLN A 32 17.83 -18.08 -7.97
C GLN A 32 19.20 -18.49 -8.54
N ASN A 33 19.19 -19.52 -9.38
CA ASN A 33 20.36 -19.88 -10.17
C ASN A 33 20.57 -18.87 -11.31
N LEU A 34 21.58 -18.01 -11.20
CA LEU A 34 21.88 -16.96 -12.18
C LEU A 34 22.55 -17.47 -13.46
N ASP A 35 22.87 -18.77 -13.55
CA ASP A 35 23.35 -19.41 -14.78
C ASP A 35 22.20 -19.93 -15.67
N SER A 36 20.96 -19.93 -15.17
CA SER A 36 19.75 -20.31 -15.91
C SER A 36 18.97 -19.08 -16.36
N ASP A 37 18.44 -19.12 -17.58
CA ASP A 37 17.57 -18.08 -18.13
C ASP A 37 16.29 -17.88 -17.31
N GLU A 38 15.70 -18.98 -16.82
CA GLU A 38 14.56 -18.96 -15.92
C GLU A 38 14.91 -18.29 -14.59
N GLY A 39 16.08 -18.61 -14.02
CA GLY A 39 16.56 -18.03 -12.77
C GLY A 39 16.82 -16.53 -12.88
N LEU A 40 17.50 -16.09 -13.95
CA LEU A 40 17.70 -14.67 -14.25
C LEU A 40 16.36 -13.92 -14.41
N LYS A 41 15.41 -14.50 -15.15
CA LYS A 41 14.08 -13.91 -15.33
C LYS A 41 13.31 -13.81 -14.00
N ALA A 42 13.36 -14.85 -13.17
CA ALA A 42 12.71 -14.88 -11.87
C ALA A 42 13.33 -13.86 -10.91
N ALA A 43 14.67 -13.82 -10.80
CA ALA A 43 15.39 -12.88 -9.95
C ALA A 43 15.08 -11.43 -10.33
N ALA A 44 15.16 -11.08 -11.62
CA ALA A 44 14.84 -9.74 -12.11
C ALA A 44 13.40 -9.33 -11.80
N LYS A 45 12.43 -10.26 -11.89
CA LYS A 45 11.03 -10.01 -11.56
C LYS A 45 10.85 -9.76 -10.06
N TYR A 46 11.41 -10.62 -9.21
CA TYR A 46 11.22 -10.52 -7.77
C TYR A 46 11.96 -9.32 -7.15
N TYR A 47 13.15 -8.97 -7.63
CA TYR A 47 13.83 -7.74 -7.21
C TYR A 47 13.05 -6.48 -7.60
N GLN A 48 12.48 -6.41 -8.82
CA GLN A 48 11.62 -5.28 -9.21
C GLN A 48 10.32 -5.21 -8.40
N LEU A 49 9.76 -6.37 -7.99
CA LEU A 49 8.60 -6.44 -7.11
C LEU A 49 8.94 -5.95 -5.71
N ALA A 50 10.04 -6.41 -5.12
CA ALA A 50 10.52 -5.98 -3.81
C ALA A 50 10.83 -4.47 -3.81
N SER A 51 11.51 -3.97 -4.85
CA SER A 51 11.78 -2.55 -5.05
C SER A 51 10.49 -1.72 -5.06
N GLY A 52 9.48 -2.19 -5.82
CA GLY A 52 8.15 -1.59 -5.89
C GLY A 52 7.40 -1.58 -4.57
N ALA A 53 7.43 -2.70 -3.84
CA ALA A 53 6.78 -2.85 -2.55
C ALA A 53 7.40 -1.92 -1.48
N PHE A 54 8.73 -1.87 -1.38
CA PHE A 54 9.41 -0.92 -0.50
C PHE A 54 9.16 0.54 -0.91
N GLY A 55 9.14 0.83 -2.21
CA GLY A 55 8.78 2.15 -2.73
C GLY A 55 7.36 2.57 -2.34
N HIS A 56 6.39 1.66 -2.45
CA HIS A 56 5.01 1.93 -2.03
C HIS A 56 4.90 2.18 -0.52
N ILE A 57 5.65 1.43 0.30
CA ILE A 57 5.70 1.65 1.75
C ILE A 57 6.25 3.05 2.05
N LYS A 58 7.32 3.47 1.38
CA LYS A 58 7.94 4.79 1.57
C LYS A 58 6.92 5.91 1.38
N ASP A 59 6.08 5.81 0.35
CA ASP A 59 5.13 6.86 -0.01
C ASP A 59 3.86 6.85 0.85
N THR A 60 3.52 5.72 1.47
CA THR A 60 2.24 5.54 2.19
C THR A 60 2.36 5.47 3.71
N VAL A 61 3.51 5.06 4.26
CA VAL A 61 3.67 4.74 5.69
C VAL A 61 3.28 5.91 6.60
N LEU A 62 3.67 7.14 6.26
CA LEU A 62 3.37 8.31 7.10
C LEU A 62 1.87 8.67 7.11
N SER A 63 1.13 8.35 6.03
CA SER A 63 -0.32 8.56 5.96
C SER A 63 -1.12 7.41 6.58
N ALA A 64 -0.54 6.20 6.60
CA ALA A 64 -1.17 5.00 7.12
C ALA A 64 -1.03 4.85 8.66
N LEU A 65 -0.04 5.52 9.25
CA LEU A 65 0.25 5.47 10.68
C LEU A 65 -0.05 6.83 11.35
N ASN A 66 -0.73 6.78 12.49
CA ASN A 66 -0.97 7.95 13.35
C ASN A 66 0.19 8.20 14.35
N ARG A 67 1.31 7.50 14.20
CA ARG A 67 2.51 7.57 15.04
C ARG A 67 3.75 7.38 14.20
N GLU A 68 4.91 7.72 14.74
CA GLU A 68 6.18 7.47 14.08
C GLU A 68 6.36 5.96 13.78
N PRO A 69 6.76 5.61 12.54
CA PRO A 69 7.02 4.24 12.16
C PRO A 69 8.21 3.66 12.95
N THR A 70 8.23 2.34 13.09
CA THR A 70 9.46 1.66 13.44
C THR A 70 10.48 1.85 12.32
N MET A 71 11.75 1.76 12.69
CA MET A 71 12.86 2.14 11.85
C MET A 71 13.01 1.31 10.57
N ASP A 72 12.61 0.05 10.61
CA ASP A 72 12.57 -0.86 9.47
C ASP A 72 11.61 -0.38 8.37
N ILE A 73 10.45 0.15 8.74
CA ILE A 73 9.43 0.68 7.83
C ILE A 73 9.51 2.21 7.67
N SER A 74 10.55 2.87 8.19
CA SER A 74 10.72 4.32 8.00
C SER A 74 10.97 4.65 6.52
N PRO A 75 10.49 5.79 6.01
CA PRO A 75 10.66 6.18 4.61
C PRO A 75 12.12 6.14 4.13
N GLU A 76 13.06 6.48 5.00
CA GLU A 76 14.49 6.46 4.71
C GLU A 76 15.01 5.03 4.51
N THR A 77 14.62 4.10 5.38
CA THR A 77 15.05 2.70 5.34
C THR A 77 14.44 2.01 4.13
N VAL A 78 13.11 2.03 3.97
CA VAL A 78 12.47 1.37 2.83
C VAL A 78 12.81 2.05 1.50
N GLY A 79 13.07 3.36 1.47
CA GLY A 79 13.57 4.03 0.28
C GLY A 79 14.96 3.54 -0.14
N THR A 80 15.83 3.26 0.83
CA THR A 80 17.16 2.69 0.57
C THR A 80 17.05 1.23 0.13
N LEU A 81 16.24 0.41 0.81
CA LEU A 81 15.97 -0.98 0.41
C LEU A 81 15.38 -1.05 -1.01
N SER A 82 14.45 -0.16 -1.35
CA SER A 82 13.86 -0.06 -2.69
C SER A 82 14.94 0.13 -3.77
N LEU A 83 15.93 1.01 -3.51
CA LEU A 83 17.02 1.27 -4.43
C LEU A 83 18.02 0.10 -4.50
N ILE A 84 18.33 -0.56 -3.39
CA ILE A 84 19.20 -1.74 -3.37
C ILE A 84 18.58 -2.86 -4.23
N MET A 85 17.29 -3.13 -4.06
CA MET A 85 16.57 -4.11 -4.88
C MET A 85 16.60 -3.74 -6.36
N LEU A 86 16.47 -2.45 -6.69
CA LEU A 86 16.55 -1.95 -8.06
C LEU A 86 17.96 -2.13 -8.67
N ALA A 87 19.00 -1.89 -7.88
CA ALA A 87 20.39 -2.10 -8.28
C ALA A 87 20.68 -3.58 -8.58
N GLN A 88 20.23 -4.48 -7.71
CA GLN A 88 20.34 -5.93 -7.91
C GLN A 88 19.56 -6.40 -9.13
N ALA A 89 18.37 -5.86 -9.39
CA ALA A 89 17.63 -6.16 -10.61
C ALA A 89 18.40 -5.73 -11.88
N GLN A 90 19.04 -4.55 -11.86
CA GLN A 90 19.85 -4.08 -12.98
C GLN A 90 21.10 -4.97 -13.18
N GLU A 91 21.72 -5.42 -12.09
CA GLU A 91 22.83 -6.39 -12.13
C GLU A 91 22.41 -7.71 -12.78
N VAL A 92 21.22 -8.23 -12.48
CA VAL A 92 20.68 -9.43 -13.14
C VAL A 92 20.53 -9.23 -14.66
N PHE A 93 20.09 -8.06 -15.11
CA PHE A 93 20.05 -7.73 -16.55
C PHE A 93 21.45 -7.64 -17.17
N PHE A 94 22.43 -7.11 -16.45
CA PHE A 94 23.83 -7.13 -16.88
C PHE A 94 24.37 -8.57 -17.02
N LEU A 95 24.07 -9.45 -16.06
CA LEU A 95 24.45 -10.86 -16.11
C LEU A 95 23.80 -11.57 -17.31
N LYS A 96 22.50 -11.35 -17.54
CA LYS A 96 21.79 -11.86 -18.73
C LYS A 96 22.47 -11.38 -20.02
N ALA A 97 22.72 -10.07 -20.15
CA ALA A 97 23.35 -9.52 -21.35
C ALA A 97 24.75 -10.10 -21.61
N THR A 98 25.48 -10.42 -20.53
CA THR A 98 26.79 -11.07 -20.60
C THR A 98 26.67 -12.54 -21.03
N SER A 99 25.71 -13.29 -20.48
CA SER A 99 25.41 -14.67 -20.87
C SER A 99 24.97 -14.78 -22.34
N ASP A 100 24.12 -13.86 -22.78
CA ASP A 100 23.62 -13.77 -24.16
C ASP A 100 24.69 -13.24 -25.15
N LYS A 101 25.90 -12.91 -24.67
CA LYS A 101 27.01 -12.33 -25.46
C LYS A 101 26.56 -11.13 -26.30
N MET A 102 25.78 -10.23 -25.68
CA MET A 102 25.38 -8.98 -26.31
C MET A 102 26.61 -8.10 -26.61
N LYS A 103 26.43 -7.06 -27.44
CA LYS A 103 27.50 -6.11 -27.77
C LYS A 103 28.08 -5.47 -26.50
N ASP A 104 29.41 -5.40 -26.39
CA ASP A 104 30.11 -4.79 -25.24
C ASP A 104 29.64 -3.37 -24.94
N ALA A 105 29.30 -2.58 -25.96
CA ALA A 105 28.75 -1.24 -25.80
C ALA A 105 27.41 -1.20 -25.03
N ILE A 106 26.60 -2.25 -25.11
CA ILE A 106 25.35 -2.38 -24.34
C ILE A 106 25.69 -2.83 -22.92
N ILE A 107 26.52 -3.86 -22.79
CA ILE A 107 26.92 -4.43 -21.50
C ILE A 107 27.58 -3.35 -20.61
N ALA A 108 28.47 -2.53 -21.18
CA ALA A 108 29.11 -1.42 -20.48
C ALA A 108 28.09 -0.41 -19.93
N LYS A 109 27.06 -0.07 -20.72
CA LYS A 109 26.00 0.86 -20.29
C LYS A 109 25.10 0.28 -19.21
N LEU A 110 24.82 -1.04 -19.26
CA LEU A 110 24.04 -1.74 -18.24
C LEU A 110 24.80 -1.81 -16.91
N ALA A 111 26.09 -2.17 -16.97
CA ALA A 111 26.97 -2.22 -15.81
C ALA A 111 27.14 -0.83 -15.18
N ASN A 112 27.32 0.21 -16.00
CA ASN A 112 27.46 1.58 -15.50
C ASN A 112 26.19 2.08 -14.79
N GLN A 113 25.00 1.72 -15.32
CA GLN A 113 23.74 2.02 -14.65
C GLN A 113 23.58 1.27 -13.31
N ALA A 114 24.03 0.01 -13.23
CA ALA A 114 24.05 -0.73 -11.97
C ALA A 114 25.01 -0.08 -10.96
N ALA A 115 26.18 0.37 -11.41
CA ALA A 115 27.16 1.06 -10.59
C ALA A 115 26.59 2.35 -9.98
N ASP A 116 25.80 3.13 -10.74
CA ASP A 116 25.12 4.31 -10.20
C ASP A 116 24.10 3.96 -9.12
N PHE A 117 23.23 2.97 -9.37
CA PHE A 117 22.23 2.58 -8.39
C PHE A 117 22.88 2.10 -7.09
N TYR A 118 23.98 1.33 -7.17
CA TYR A 118 24.76 0.93 -6.00
C TYR A 118 25.46 2.12 -5.32
N SER A 119 25.99 3.08 -6.08
CA SER A 119 26.62 4.29 -5.55
C SER A 119 25.61 5.12 -4.75
N ASP A 120 24.41 5.32 -5.30
CA ASP A 120 23.37 6.11 -4.66
C ASP A 120 22.78 5.39 -3.44
N ALA A 121 22.64 4.06 -3.48
CA ALA A 121 22.29 3.27 -2.31
C ALA A 121 23.35 3.39 -1.20
N PHE A 122 24.64 3.31 -1.56
CA PHE A 122 25.74 3.46 -0.62
C PHE A 122 25.75 4.85 0.04
N LYS A 123 25.58 5.93 -0.74
CA LYS A 123 25.49 7.30 -0.20
C LYS A 123 24.31 7.43 0.76
N GLN A 124 23.14 6.87 0.42
CA GLN A 124 21.98 6.91 1.31
C GLN A 124 22.23 6.19 2.65
N CYS A 125 23.00 5.11 2.66
CA CYS A 125 23.43 4.43 3.89
C CYS A 125 24.47 5.24 4.69
N GLN A 126 25.34 6.00 4.02
CA GLN A 126 26.46 6.69 4.67
C GLN A 126 26.06 7.99 5.40
N TYR A 127 25.17 8.78 4.76
CA TYR A 127 24.88 10.17 5.16
C TYR A 127 23.60 10.35 5.98
N LYS A 128 22.70 9.37 6.05
CA LYS A 128 21.46 9.51 6.84
C LYS A 128 21.75 9.22 8.31
N GLU A 129 21.87 10.27 9.12
CA GLU A 129 22.09 10.22 10.59
C GLU A 129 21.05 9.36 11.33
N ASN A 130 19.84 9.24 10.76
CA ASN A 130 18.71 8.47 11.32
C ASN A 130 18.69 6.98 10.93
N LEU A 131 19.63 6.51 10.08
CA LEU A 131 19.89 5.08 9.93
C LEU A 131 20.95 4.71 10.98
N PRO A 132 20.61 4.06 12.11
CA PRO A 132 21.64 3.58 13.01
C PRO A 132 22.48 2.57 12.26
N LYS A 133 23.70 3.00 11.97
CA LYS A 133 24.78 2.26 11.31
C LYS A 133 25.10 0.92 11.98
N CYS A 134 24.57 0.66 13.18
CA CYS A 134 25.03 -0.40 14.07
C CYS A 134 24.30 -1.76 13.99
N ILE A 135 23.18 -1.93 13.26
CA ILE A 135 22.48 -3.25 13.29
C ILE A 135 22.04 -3.76 11.90
N TYR A 136 21.40 -2.94 11.06
CA TYR A 136 20.82 -3.45 9.80
C TYR A 136 21.75 -3.40 8.59
N PHE A 137 22.70 -2.46 8.55
CA PHE A 137 23.52 -2.20 7.36
C PHE A 137 25.02 -2.47 7.56
N GLN A 138 25.41 -3.08 8.69
CA GLN A 138 26.83 -3.33 8.97
C GLN A 138 27.46 -4.26 7.93
N GLU A 139 26.72 -5.27 7.47
CA GLU A 139 27.14 -6.18 6.39
C GLU A 139 26.72 -5.66 5.00
N VAL A 140 25.64 -4.90 4.91
CA VAL A 140 25.12 -4.39 3.64
C VAL A 140 26.02 -3.30 3.05
N LEU A 141 26.56 -2.40 3.87
CA LEU A 141 27.34 -1.26 3.41
C LEU A 141 28.66 -1.66 2.71
N PRO A 142 29.47 -2.60 3.26
CA PRO A 142 30.61 -3.18 2.54
C PRO A 142 30.22 -3.83 1.21
N VAL A 143 29.11 -4.59 1.19
CA VAL A 143 28.62 -5.25 -0.04
C VAL A 143 28.22 -4.23 -1.10
N LEU A 144 27.53 -3.14 -0.74
CA LEU A 144 27.15 -2.08 -1.68
C LEU A 144 28.38 -1.37 -2.26
N ALA A 145 29.38 -1.06 -1.41
CA ALA A 145 30.64 -0.46 -1.87
C ALA A 145 31.38 -1.40 -2.83
N ALA A 146 31.47 -2.68 -2.48
CA ALA A 146 32.10 -3.69 -3.31
C ALA A 146 31.38 -3.85 -4.66
N LYS A 147 30.04 -4.00 -4.65
CA LYS A 147 29.22 -4.12 -5.86
C LYS A 147 29.30 -2.88 -6.75
N HIS A 148 29.34 -1.68 -6.17
CA HIS A 148 29.57 -0.44 -6.92
C HIS A 148 30.89 -0.51 -7.71
N CYS A 149 32.01 -0.83 -7.04
CA CYS A 149 33.32 -0.94 -7.66
C CYS A 149 33.38 -2.08 -8.70
N ILE A 150 32.75 -3.24 -8.42
CA ILE A 150 32.70 -4.38 -9.34
C ILE A 150 31.93 -4.00 -10.62
N MET A 151 30.76 -3.35 -10.48
CA MET A 151 29.97 -2.93 -11.64
C MET A 151 30.69 -1.85 -12.46
N GLN A 152 31.37 -0.91 -11.82
CA GLN A 152 32.20 0.08 -12.51
C GLN A 152 33.39 -0.56 -13.24
N ALA A 153 34.07 -1.54 -12.62
CA ALA A 153 35.14 -2.28 -13.27
C ALA A 153 34.66 -3.09 -14.48
N ASN A 154 33.46 -3.68 -14.41
CA ASN A 154 32.83 -4.34 -15.56
C ASN A 154 32.49 -3.35 -16.68
N ALA A 155 31.98 -2.16 -16.33
CA ALA A 155 31.71 -1.11 -17.31
C ALA A 155 32.99 -0.70 -18.06
N GLU A 156 34.09 -0.47 -17.33
CA GLU A 156 35.39 -0.11 -17.91
C GLU A 156 36.00 -1.24 -18.75
N LEU A 157 35.89 -2.49 -18.29
CA LEU A 157 36.35 -3.66 -19.04
C LEU A 157 35.64 -3.80 -20.39
N HIS A 158 34.31 -3.69 -20.42
CA HIS A 158 33.57 -3.80 -21.68
C HIS A 158 33.78 -2.57 -22.58
N GLN A 159 33.94 -1.38 -21.99
CA GLN A 159 34.26 -0.18 -22.76
C GLN A 159 35.69 -0.22 -23.34
N SER A 160 36.66 -0.86 -22.67
CA SER A 160 38.01 -1.04 -23.21
C SER A 160 38.03 -1.95 -24.44
N ILE A 161 37.17 -2.98 -24.45
CA ILE A 161 36.99 -3.86 -25.63
C ILE A 161 36.44 -3.05 -26.83
N LEU A 162 35.54 -2.10 -26.58
CA LEU A 162 35.04 -1.20 -27.62
C LEU A 162 36.14 -0.24 -28.13
N ALA A 163 36.96 0.31 -27.23
CA ALA A 163 38.09 1.16 -27.59
C ALA A 163 39.10 0.41 -28.48
N LYS A 164 39.41 -0.85 -28.13
CA LYS A 164 40.23 -1.76 -28.95
C LYS A 164 39.66 -1.95 -30.35
N GLN A 165 38.36 -2.21 -30.47
CA GLN A 165 37.68 -2.39 -31.77
C GLN A 165 37.76 -1.12 -32.63
N LYS A 166 37.77 0.05 -32.01
CA LYS A 166 37.96 1.36 -32.66
C LYS A 166 39.44 1.72 -32.91
N LYS A 167 40.38 0.85 -32.51
CA LYS A 167 41.84 1.07 -32.58
C LYS A 167 42.33 2.24 -31.71
N HIS A 168 41.62 2.56 -30.62
CA HIS A 168 42.08 3.49 -29.59
C HIS A 168 42.80 2.69 -28.49
N PHE A 169 44.06 2.32 -28.73
CA PHE A 169 44.80 1.40 -27.86
C PHE A 169 45.23 2.07 -26.55
N GLY A 170 45.51 3.38 -26.58
CA GLY A 170 45.77 4.17 -25.38
C GLY A 170 44.56 4.18 -24.43
N GLU A 171 43.36 4.39 -24.98
CA GLU A 171 42.10 4.33 -24.23
C GLU A 171 41.82 2.92 -23.65
N GLU A 172 42.07 1.85 -24.44
CA GLU A 172 41.94 0.47 -23.94
C GLU A 172 42.78 0.26 -22.68
N ILE A 173 44.05 0.70 -22.68
CA ILE A 173 44.96 0.57 -21.54
C ILE A 173 44.49 1.41 -20.35
N ALA A 174 44.13 2.67 -20.57
CA ALA A 174 43.68 3.58 -19.50
C ALA A 174 42.45 3.02 -18.76
N ARG A 175 41.46 2.50 -19.51
CA ARG A 175 40.25 1.89 -18.93
C ARG A 175 40.55 0.59 -18.18
N LEU A 176 41.42 -0.26 -18.73
CA LEU A 176 41.84 -1.49 -18.06
C LEU A 176 42.67 -1.23 -16.80
N GLN A 177 43.47 -0.16 -16.77
CA GLN A 177 44.16 0.28 -15.55
C GLN A 177 43.16 0.72 -14.47
N HIS A 178 42.17 1.55 -14.84
CA HIS A 178 41.11 1.96 -13.92
C HIS A 178 40.32 0.76 -13.37
N ALA A 179 39.92 -0.18 -14.25
CA ALA A 179 39.25 -1.42 -13.85
C ALA A 179 40.11 -2.25 -12.88
N SER A 180 41.43 -2.34 -13.14
CA SER A 180 42.36 -3.07 -12.27
C SER A 180 42.51 -2.43 -10.88
N GLU A 181 42.51 -1.10 -10.79
CA GLU A 181 42.57 -0.39 -9.50
C GLU A 181 41.31 -0.61 -8.66
N LEU A 182 40.14 -0.56 -9.31
CA LEU A 182 38.85 -0.84 -8.68
C LEU A 182 38.80 -2.27 -8.13
N VAL A 183 39.14 -3.28 -8.93
CA VAL A 183 39.11 -4.68 -8.50
C VAL A 183 40.16 -4.97 -7.42
N LYS A 184 41.34 -4.34 -7.49
CA LYS A 184 42.36 -4.44 -6.43
C LYS A 184 41.88 -3.83 -5.11
N THR A 185 41.13 -2.73 -5.16
CA THR A 185 40.52 -2.12 -3.98
C THR A 185 39.49 -3.05 -3.36
N VAL A 186 38.66 -3.71 -4.18
CA VAL A 186 37.68 -4.68 -3.70
C VAL A 186 38.35 -5.90 -3.07
N ALA A 187 39.35 -6.48 -3.73
CA ALA A 187 40.08 -7.64 -3.25
C ALA A 187 40.88 -7.40 -1.96
N SER A 188 41.16 -6.14 -1.60
CA SER A 188 41.91 -5.80 -0.38
C SER A 188 41.05 -5.29 0.77
N ARG A 189 39.84 -4.77 0.50
CA ARG A 189 38.96 -4.18 1.52
C ARG A 189 37.68 -4.97 1.78
N TYR A 190 37.25 -5.80 0.83
CA TYR A 190 35.93 -6.45 0.85
C TYR A 190 36.00 -7.94 0.49
N ASP A 191 37.16 -8.58 0.67
CA ASP A 191 37.41 -9.99 0.38
C ASP A 191 36.56 -10.97 1.21
N GLU A 192 36.18 -10.58 2.42
CA GLU A 192 35.24 -11.33 3.27
C GLU A 192 33.83 -11.43 2.66
N TYR A 193 33.42 -10.47 1.83
CA TYR A 193 32.05 -10.36 1.31
C TYR A 193 31.90 -10.80 -0.14
N VAL A 194 32.95 -10.62 -0.97
CA VAL A 194 32.89 -10.88 -2.41
C VAL A 194 34.18 -11.49 -2.94
N SER A 195 34.05 -12.44 -3.86
CA SER A 195 35.19 -12.96 -4.64
C SER A 195 35.23 -12.28 -6.01
N VAL A 196 36.36 -11.66 -6.33
CA VAL A 196 36.61 -10.96 -7.62
C VAL A 196 37.76 -11.57 -8.42
N LYS A 197 38.22 -12.76 -8.03
CA LYS A 197 39.43 -13.40 -8.59
C LYS A 197 39.35 -13.56 -10.11
N ASP A 198 38.26 -14.13 -10.62
CA ASP A 198 38.11 -14.37 -12.06
C ASP A 198 38.05 -13.08 -12.88
N LEU A 199 37.40 -12.05 -12.34
CA LEU A 199 37.36 -10.72 -12.96
C LEU A 199 38.74 -10.06 -12.96
N SER A 200 39.46 -10.14 -11.84
CA SER A 200 40.84 -9.65 -11.70
C SER A 200 41.78 -10.32 -12.71
N ASP A 201 41.72 -11.65 -12.83
CA ASP A 201 42.54 -12.43 -13.76
C ASP A 201 42.19 -12.12 -15.22
N LYS A 202 40.91 -11.86 -15.53
CA LYS A 202 40.46 -11.43 -16.86
C LYS A 202 41.00 -10.04 -17.21
N ILE A 203 40.88 -9.06 -16.31
CA ILE A 203 41.38 -7.69 -16.51
C ILE A 203 42.90 -7.70 -16.64
N SER A 204 43.60 -8.42 -15.76
CA SER A 204 45.08 -8.51 -15.77
C SER A 204 45.63 -9.10 -17.06
N ARG A 205 45.01 -10.17 -17.58
CA ARG A 205 45.38 -10.75 -18.88
C ARG A 205 45.15 -9.78 -20.04
N ALA A 206 43.98 -9.13 -20.07
CA ALA A 206 43.67 -8.13 -21.10
C ALA A 206 44.65 -6.95 -21.06
N LEU A 207 44.95 -6.43 -19.87
CA LEU A 207 45.86 -5.31 -19.66
C LEU A 207 47.29 -5.65 -20.08
N THR A 208 47.77 -6.85 -19.72
CA THR A 208 49.13 -7.30 -20.09
C THR A 208 49.27 -7.46 -21.59
N ALA A 209 48.25 -8.01 -22.27
CA ALA A 209 48.23 -8.13 -23.72
C ALA A 209 48.17 -6.76 -24.40
N ALA A 210 47.27 -5.87 -23.96
CA ALA A 210 47.12 -4.53 -24.54
C ALA A 210 48.41 -3.68 -24.38
N LYS A 211 49.05 -3.72 -23.21
CA LYS A 211 50.33 -3.04 -22.98
C LYS A 211 51.43 -3.58 -23.88
N LYS A 212 51.57 -4.90 -23.96
CA LYS A 212 52.56 -5.51 -24.86
C LYS A 212 52.34 -5.06 -26.31
N ASP A 213 51.13 -5.17 -26.84
CA ASP A 213 50.90 -4.77 -28.23
C ASP A 213 51.12 -3.26 -28.43
N ASN A 214 50.78 -2.42 -27.46
CA ASN A 214 51.03 -0.98 -27.55
C ASN A 214 52.52 -0.62 -27.48
N ASP A 215 53.28 -1.27 -26.59
CA ASP A 215 54.71 -1.00 -26.41
C ASP A 215 55.56 -1.48 -27.59
N PHE A 216 55.13 -2.53 -28.31
CA PHE A 216 55.88 -3.10 -29.43
C PHE A 216 55.35 -2.66 -30.81
N ILE A 217 54.05 -2.37 -30.96
CA ILE A 217 53.41 -2.17 -32.26
C ILE A 217 52.85 -0.74 -32.39
N TYR A 218 51.90 -0.36 -31.53
CA TYR A 218 51.06 0.82 -31.80
C TYR A 218 51.62 2.14 -31.30
N HIS A 219 52.34 2.12 -30.17
CA HIS A 219 52.88 3.30 -29.49
C HIS A 219 51.83 4.41 -29.26
N ASP A 220 50.58 4.03 -29.03
CA ASP A 220 49.48 4.95 -28.79
C ASP A 220 49.61 5.58 -27.40
N ARG A 221 49.29 6.87 -27.29
CA ARG A 221 49.43 7.60 -26.03
C ARG A 221 48.31 7.20 -25.08
N VAL A 222 48.67 6.73 -23.88
CA VAL A 222 47.70 6.41 -22.83
C VAL A 222 47.16 7.74 -22.23
N PRO A 223 45.85 8.04 -22.38
CA PRO A 223 45.24 9.23 -21.77
C PRO A 223 45.03 9.05 -20.27
N GLU A 224 44.83 10.15 -19.54
CA GLU A 224 44.41 10.07 -18.14
C GLU A 224 42.92 9.74 -18.03
N VAL A 225 42.50 9.09 -16.94
CA VAL A 225 41.10 8.67 -16.72
C VAL A 225 40.12 9.85 -16.80
N LYS A 226 40.53 11.05 -16.36
CA LYS A 226 39.71 12.27 -16.40
C LYS A 226 39.42 12.79 -17.82
N ASP A 227 40.28 12.43 -18.78
CA ASP A 227 40.17 12.86 -20.18
C ASP A 227 39.37 11.86 -21.03
N LEU A 228 38.95 10.73 -20.44
CA LEU A 228 38.16 9.70 -21.11
C LEU A 228 36.70 10.12 -21.26
N GLU A 229 36.08 9.73 -22.38
CA GLU A 229 34.64 9.87 -22.55
C GLU A 229 33.88 9.06 -21.49
N HIS A 230 32.85 9.68 -20.90
CA HIS A 230 32.01 9.03 -19.91
C HIS A 230 31.18 7.90 -20.55
N ILE A 231 31.13 6.75 -19.87
CA ILE A 231 30.35 5.59 -20.33
C ILE A 231 28.86 5.92 -20.25
N GLY A 232 28.10 5.65 -21.31
CA GLY A 232 26.64 5.86 -21.29
C GLY A 232 25.94 5.02 -20.20
N LYS A 233 24.66 5.29 -19.94
CA LYS A 233 23.85 4.56 -18.94
C LYS A 233 22.59 4.02 -19.60
N ALA A 234 22.17 2.82 -19.23
CA ALA A 234 20.95 2.21 -19.73
C ALA A 234 20.21 1.45 -18.61
N ALA A 235 19.06 1.98 -18.18
CA ALA A 235 18.19 1.32 -17.21
C ALA A 235 17.18 0.41 -17.92
N LEU A 236 17.20 -0.89 -17.61
CA LEU A 236 16.21 -1.87 -18.11
C LEU A 236 15.15 -2.22 -17.07
N VAL A 237 15.15 -1.47 -15.97
CA VAL A 237 14.65 -1.94 -14.70
C VAL A 237 13.83 -0.82 -14.07
N LYS A 238 12.68 -1.18 -13.48
CA LYS A 238 11.77 -0.22 -12.84
C LYS A 238 11.13 -0.82 -11.59
N ALA A 239 10.88 0.02 -10.61
CA ALA A 239 10.09 -0.38 -9.44
C ALA A 239 8.67 -0.78 -9.90
N THR A 240 8.22 -1.97 -9.50
CA THR A 240 6.89 -2.46 -9.89
C THR A 240 5.80 -1.68 -9.16
N THR A 241 4.84 -1.12 -9.89
CA THR A 241 3.71 -0.44 -9.26
C THR A 241 2.85 -1.43 -8.47
N ILE A 242 2.59 -1.11 -7.20
CA ILE A 242 1.79 -1.95 -6.31
C ILE A 242 0.30 -1.62 -6.49
N THR A 243 -0.43 -2.50 -7.17
CA THR A 243 -1.88 -2.40 -7.35
C THR A 243 -2.54 -3.71 -6.88
N PRO A 244 -3.40 -3.67 -5.85
CA PRO A 244 -4.17 -4.84 -5.45
C PRO A 244 -5.09 -5.34 -6.57
N PRO A 245 -5.33 -6.65 -6.69
CA PRO A 245 -4.76 -7.73 -5.88
C PRO A 245 -3.34 -8.14 -6.33
N LEU A 246 -2.46 -8.41 -5.36
CA LEU A 246 -1.09 -8.87 -5.63
C LEU A 246 -0.98 -10.39 -5.78
N SER A 247 -1.91 -11.15 -5.18
CA SER A 247 -1.90 -12.61 -5.25
C SER A 247 -2.55 -13.11 -6.54
N ALA A 248 -2.02 -14.22 -7.05
CA ALA A 248 -2.65 -14.91 -8.17
C ALA A 248 -4.00 -15.51 -7.72
N LYS A 249 -5.03 -15.37 -8.56
CA LYS A 249 -6.39 -15.90 -8.31
C LYS A 249 -7.00 -15.40 -6.98
N PHE A 250 -6.86 -14.11 -6.72
CA PHE A 250 -7.45 -13.48 -5.54
C PHE A 250 -8.98 -13.58 -5.54
N THR A 251 -9.55 -13.94 -4.39
CA THR A 251 -10.99 -13.94 -4.12
C THR A 251 -11.23 -13.16 -2.83
N ASP A 252 -12.08 -12.14 -2.89
CA ASP A 252 -12.44 -11.35 -1.70
C ASP A 252 -13.47 -12.09 -0.85
N LEU A 253 -13.09 -12.45 0.38
CA LEU A 253 -13.97 -13.10 1.35
C LEU A 253 -15.18 -12.22 1.73
N PHE A 254 -15.05 -10.90 1.58
CA PHE A 254 -16.06 -9.92 1.96
C PHE A 254 -16.71 -9.24 0.75
N GLU A 255 -16.63 -9.83 -0.44
CA GLU A 255 -17.19 -9.25 -1.68
C GLU A 255 -18.68 -8.86 -1.54
N LYS A 256 -19.44 -9.64 -0.77
CA LYS A 256 -20.88 -9.40 -0.52
C LYS A 256 -21.15 -8.41 0.61
N MET A 257 -20.13 -7.98 1.34
CA MET A 257 -20.27 -7.06 2.46
C MET A 257 -20.50 -5.64 1.94
N VAL A 258 -21.63 -5.04 2.34
CA VAL A 258 -21.97 -3.68 1.94
C VAL A 258 -21.06 -2.67 2.65
N PRO A 259 -20.39 -1.74 1.93
CA PRO A 259 -19.51 -0.76 2.55
C PRO A 259 -20.22 0.09 3.61
N MET A 260 -19.50 0.38 4.70
CA MET A 260 -20.03 1.20 5.81
C MET A 260 -20.54 2.57 5.35
N ALA A 261 -19.88 3.20 4.39
CA ALA A 261 -20.31 4.48 3.83
C ALA A 261 -21.71 4.40 3.20
N VAL A 262 -22.03 3.28 2.54
CA VAL A 262 -23.37 3.03 1.96
C VAL A 262 -24.39 2.79 3.07
N GLN A 263 -24.04 2.01 4.10
CA GLN A 263 -24.92 1.77 5.24
C GLN A 263 -25.26 3.07 5.99
N GLN A 264 -24.24 3.91 6.26
CA GLN A 264 -24.41 5.23 6.87
C GLN A 264 -25.29 6.14 6.00
N SER A 265 -25.03 6.19 4.70
CA SER A 265 -25.83 6.96 3.75
C SER A 265 -27.29 6.50 3.71
N MET A 266 -27.52 5.19 3.76
CA MET A 266 -28.87 4.60 3.78
C MET A 266 -29.62 4.93 5.07
N SER A 267 -28.92 4.93 6.21
CA SER A 267 -29.50 5.34 7.50
C SER A 267 -29.91 6.81 7.47
N VAL A 268 -29.03 7.70 7.00
CA VAL A 268 -29.32 9.14 6.85
C VAL A 268 -30.49 9.36 5.89
N TYR A 269 -30.52 8.64 4.76
CA TYR A 269 -31.63 8.70 3.82
C TYR A 269 -32.95 8.28 4.49
N SER A 270 -32.95 7.16 5.22
CA SER A 270 -34.15 6.63 5.89
C SER A 270 -34.68 7.59 6.93
N GLN A 271 -33.78 8.22 7.71
CA GLN A 271 -34.14 9.27 8.65
C GLN A 271 -34.79 10.47 7.95
N ARG A 272 -34.14 11.02 6.91
CA ARG A 272 -34.68 12.17 6.15
C ARG A 272 -36.02 11.87 5.48
N LYS A 273 -36.19 10.64 4.98
CA LYS A 273 -37.45 10.15 4.43
C LYS A 273 -38.53 10.16 5.50
N ALA A 274 -38.26 9.59 6.67
CA ALA A 274 -39.21 9.55 7.78
C ALA A 274 -39.58 10.97 8.25
N GLU A 275 -38.60 11.85 8.42
CA GLU A 275 -38.82 13.26 8.79
C GLU A 275 -39.71 13.97 7.76
N THR A 276 -39.45 13.77 6.46
CA THR A 276 -40.24 14.39 5.39
C THR A 276 -41.67 13.88 5.38
N VAL A 277 -41.85 12.55 5.47
CA VAL A 277 -43.18 11.93 5.51
C VAL A 277 -43.96 12.40 6.74
N ASN A 278 -43.34 12.35 7.93
CA ASN A 278 -43.97 12.77 9.17
C ASN A 278 -44.34 14.25 9.15
N ARG A 279 -43.48 15.11 8.60
CA ARG A 279 -43.78 16.54 8.43
C ARG A 279 -44.98 16.75 7.51
N LEU A 280 -45.01 16.11 6.35
CA LEU A 280 -46.12 16.25 5.40
C LEU A 280 -47.44 15.73 6.00
N VAL A 281 -47.40 14.55 6.63
CA VAL A 281 -48.57 13.97 7.32
C VAL A 281 -49.02 14.88 8.46
N GLY A 282 -48.09 15.43 9.24
CA GLY A 282 -48.38 16.40 10.31
C GLY A 282 -49.07 17.65 9.78
N THR A 283 -48.51 18.29 8.75
CA THR A 283 -49.09 19.48 8.12
C THR A 283 -50.49 19.21 7.57
N VAL A 284 -50.71 18.07 6.91
CA VAL A 284 -52.04 17.69 6.40
C VAL A 284 -53.03 17.49 7.54
N ARG A 285 -52.63 16.82 8.64
CA ARG A 285 -53.48 16.62 9.83
C ARG A 285 -53.83 17.95 10.50
N GLU A 286 -52.86 18.83 10.69
CA GLU A 286 -53.06 20.17 11.26
C GLU A 286 -54.02 21.01 10.42
N ALA A 287 -53.80 21.06 9.10
CA ALA A 287 -54.66 21.80 8.18
C ALA A 287 -56.09 21.22 8.14
N THR A 288 -56.23 19.89 8.15
CA THR A 288 -57.53 19.22 8.21
C THR A 288 -58.25 19.54 9.52
N ASN A 289 -57.56 19.47 10.66
CA ASN A 289 -58.13 19.80 11.96
C ASN A 289 -58.53 21.26 12.06
N LEU A 290 -57.71 22.19 11.55
CA LEU A 290 -58.03 23.61 11.48
C LEU A 290 -59.27 23.85 10.61
N CYS A 291 -59.31 23.26 9.42
CA CYS A 291 -60.46 23.37 8.51
C CYS A 291 -61.74 22.83 9.16
N ASN A 292 -61.69 21.64 9.75
CA ASN A 292 -62.82 21.06 10.48
C ASN A 292 -63.27 21.93 11.66
N GLY A 293 -62.33 22.51 12.40
CA GLY A 293 -62.62 23.42 13.50
C GLY A 293 -63.29 24.73 13.05
N VAL A 294 -62.81 25.32 11.95
CA VAL A 294 -63.40 26.53 11.35
C VAL A 294 -64.78 26.22 10.77
N LEU A 295 -64.96 25.10 10.06
CA LEU A 295 -66.27 24.71 9.55
C LEU A 295 -67.28 24.48 10.69
N ALA A 296 -66.85 23.81 11.76
CA ALA A 296 -67.70 23.61 12.94
C ALA A 296 -68.07 24.93 13.63
N SER A 297 -67.13 25.89 13.76
CA SER A 297 -67.42 27.19 14.39
C SER A 297 -68.36 28.07 13.56
N LEU A 298 -68.39 27.86 12.24
CA LEU A 298 -69.33 28.50 11.32
C LEU A 298 -70.63 27.69 11.14
N ASN A 299 -70.81 26.59 11.87
CA ASN A 299 -71.91 25.65 11.73
C ASN A 299 -72.08 25.09 10.30
N LEU A 300 -70.99 24.99 9.54
CA LEU A 300 -71.00 24.46 8.18
C LEU A 300 -70.63 22.97 8.16
N PRO A 301 -71.25 22.16 7.28
CA PRO A 301 -72.26 22.52 6.29
C PRO A 301 -73.71 22.54 6.81
N ALA A 302 -73.94 22.23 8.09
CA ALA A 302 -75.28 22.11 8.69
C ALA A 302 -76.17 23.35 8.47
N ALA A 303 -75.61 24.55 8.58
CA ALA A 303 -76.31 25.83 8.36
C ALA A 303 -76.80 26.05 6.92
N LEU A 304 -76.22 25.36 5.92
CA LEU A 304 -76.67 25.41 4.52
C LEU A 304 -77.71 24.32 4.20
N GLU A 305 -77.68 23.21 4.96
CA GLU A 305 -78.56 22.05 4.78
C GLU A 305 -79.88 22.20 5.56
N ASP A 306 -79.89 23.00 6.62
CA ASP A 306 -81.07 23.26 7.44
C ASP A 306 -81.98 24.34 6.84
N LEU A 307 -82.66 24.00 5.74
CA LEU A 307 -83.57 24.90 5.02
C LEU A 307 -84.94 25.06 5.70
N SER A 308 -85.33 24.13 6.56
CA SER A 308 -86.68 24.02 7.15
C SER A 308 -86.74 24.10 8.68
N GLY A 309 -85.62 23.95 9.40
CA GLY A 309 -85.56 24.03 10.87
C GLY A 309 -86.19 22.85 11.62
N ASP A 310 -86.81 21.90 10.91
CA ASP A 310 -87.60 20.79 11.47
C ASP A 310 -86.93 19.41 11.29
N SER A 311 -85.77 19.33 10.62
CA SER A 311 -85.09 18.07 10.31
C SER A 311 -83.58 18.14 10.58
N ILE A 312 -83.00 17.03 11.04
CA ILE A 312 -81.56 16.93 11.28
C ILE A 312 -80.81 17.04 9.94
N PRO A 313 -79.80 17.93 9.81
CA PRO A 313 -79.00 18.07 8.60
C PRO A 313 -78.35 16.75 8.15
N GLN A 314 -78.35 16.51 6.83
CA GLN A 314 -77.87 15.27 6.21
C GLN A 314 -76.41 14.95 6.58
N SER A 315 -75.54 15.95 6.62
CA SER A 315 -74.13 15.81 7.00
C SER A 315 -73.92 15.31 8.43
N ILE A 316 -74.84 15.60 9.36
CA ILE A 316 -74.79 15.11 10.74
C ILE A 316 -75.24 13.65 10.80
N ILE A 317 -76.27 13.29 10.04
CA ILE A 317 -76.76 11.90 9.94
C ILE A 317 -75.66 10.99 9.38
N GLU A 318 -74.97 11.43 8.32
CA GLU A 318 -73.88 10.67 7.71
C GLU A 318 -72.70 10.46 8.67
N LYS A 319 -72.31 11.51 9.42
CA LYS A 319 -71.28 11.40 10.46
C LYS A 319 -71.70 10.45 11.59
N ALA A 320 -72.96 10.52 12.03
CA ALA A 320 -73.50 9.64 13.06
C ALA A 320 -73.48 8.18 12.61
N HIS A 321 -73.90 7.89 11.37
CA HIS A 321 -73.81 6.55 10.80
C HIS A 321 -72.36 6.05 10.69
N ALA A 322 -71.43 6.90 10.28
CA ALA A 322 -70.01 6.54 10.21
C ALA A 322 -69.44 6.17 11.58
N ILE A 323 -69.80 6.90 12.64
CA ILE A 323 -69.37 6.59 14.02
C ILE A 323 -69.97 5.26 14.49
N VAL A 324 -71.27 5.02 14.23
CA VAL A 324 -71.93 3.76 14.59
C VAL A 324 -71.30 2.57 13.85
N GLN A 325 -70.96 2.72 12.57
CA GLN A 325 -70.26 1.68 11.80
C GLN A 325 -68.86 1.37 12.34
N GLN A 326 -68.18 2.34 12.94
CA GLN A 326 -66.87 2.15 13.58
C GLN A 326 -66.96 1.56 15.00
N GLY A 327 -68.14 1.10 15.42
CA GLY A 327 -68.38 0.48 16.74
C GLY A 327 -68.81 1.46 17.83
N GLY A 328 -69.08 2.72 17.47
CA GLY A 328 -69.67 3.72 18.34
C GLY A 328 -68.86 3.98 19.61
N LEU A 329 -69.56 4.28 20.72
CA LEU A 329 -68.94 4.57 22.00
C LEU A 329 -68.17 3.37 22.58
N GLN A 330 -68.70 2.16 22.35
CA GLN A 330 -68.15 0.93 22.91
C GLN A 330 -66.70 0.67 22.49
N SER A 331 -66.35 0.99 21.24
CA SER A 331 -64.97 0.87 20.75
C SER A 331 -64.00 1.80 21.46
N ILE A 332 -64.43 3.02 21.80
CA ILE A 332 -63.60 3.97 22.56
C ILE A 332 -63.45 3.49 24.01
N GLU A 333 -64.53 3.03 24.63
CA GLU A 333 -64.51 2.50 26.00
C GLU A 333 -63.60 1.26 26.11
N GLN A 334 -63.62 0.38 25.10
CA GLN A 334 -62.72 -0.77 25.03
C GLN A 334 -61.26 -0.34 24.92
N LEU A 335 -60.92 0.60 24.02
CA LEU A 335 -59.55 1.09 23.88
C LEU A 335 -59.03 1.75 25.18
N ILE A 336 -59.89 2.47 25.90
CA ILE A 336 -59.56 3.07 27.20
C ILE A 336 -59.33 1.97 28.25
N ARG A 337 -60.16 0.92 28.25
CA ARG A 337 -60.05 -0.20 29.19
C ARG A 337 -58.79 -1.04 28.96
N ASP A 338 -58.38 -1.24 27.72
CA ASP A 338 -57.23 -2.08 27.36
C ASP A 338 -55.88 -1.36 27.60
N LEU A 339 -55.87 -0.02 27.61
CA LEU A 339 -54.65 0.79 27.73
C LEU A 339 -53.81 0.51 29.00
N PRO A 340 -54.39 0.41 30.21
CA PRO A 340 -53.66 0.07 31.43
C PRO A 340 -53.10 -1.35 31.42
N GLU A 341 -53.83 -2.32 30.83
CA GLU A 341 -53.38 -3.71 30.72
C GLU A 341 -52.14 -3.80 29.82
N LEU A 342 -52.15 -3.10 28.68
CA LEU A 342 -50.99 -3.02 27.77
C LEU A 342 -49.77 -2.36 28.44
N LEU A 343 -49.99 -1.29 29.22
CA LEU A 343 -48.92 -0.64 29.98
C LEU A 343 -48.35 -1.59 31.04
N THR A 344 -49.21 -2.30 31.77
CA THR A 344 -48.80 -3.25 32.83
C THR A 344 -47.97 -4.37 32.24
N ARG A 345 -48.41 -4.97 31.14
CA ARG A 345 -47.65 -6.00 30.41
C ARG A 345 -46.26 -5.52 30.00
N ASN A 346 -46.14 -4.31 29.49
CA ASN A 346 -44.83 -3.74 29.12
C ASN A 346 -43.93 -3.53 30.34
N ARG A 347 -44.49 -3.17 31.50
CA ARG A 347 -43.74 -3.04 32.75
C ARG A 347 -43.27 -4.40 33.26
N GLU A 348 -44.16 -5.40 33.29
CA GLU A 348 -43.81 -6.76 33.71
C GLU A 348 -42.66 -7.33 32.90
N ILE A 349 -42.69 -7.19 31.56
CA ILE A 349 -41.59 -7.63 30.69
C ILE A 349 -40.28 -6.93 31.06
N LEU A 350 -40.32 -5.62 31.31
CA LEU A 350 -39.13 -4.85 31.68
C LEU A 350 -38.59 -5.27 33.06
N ASP A 351 -39.48 -5.48 34.02
CA ASP A 351 -39.14 -5.84 35.39
C ASP A 351 -38.56 -7.26 35.45
N GLU A 352 -39.10 -8.21 34.69
CA GLU A 352 -38.54 -9.56 34.56
C GLU A 352 -37.11 -9.54 34.01
N VAL A 353 -36.85 -8.74 32.96
CA VAL A 353 -35.50 -8.57 32.40
C VAL A 353 -34.55 -7.94 33.43
N CYS A 354 -35.01 -6.93 34.17
CA CYS A 354 -34.22 -6.28 35.21
C CYS A 354 -33.89 -7.24 36.36
N VAL A 355 -34.86 -8.03 36.83
CA VAL A 355 -34.68 -9.04 37.87
C VAL A 355 -33.73 -10.14 37.41
N TYR A 356 -33.85 -10.59 36.15
CA TYR A 356 -32.95 -11.58 35.57
C TYR A 356 -31.49 -11.08 35.58
N ILE A 357 -31.25 -9.84 35.16
CA ILE A 357 -29.91 -9.23 35.19
C ILE A 357 -29.41 -9.10 36.64
N HIS A 358 -30.24 -8.63 37.57
CA HIS A 358 -29.85 -8.40 38.96
C HIS A 358 -29.51 -9.71 39.72
N THR A 359 -30.30 -10.75 39.51
CA THR A 359 -30.05 -12.07 40.11
C THR A 359 -28.77 -12.71 39.58
N HIS A 360 -28.52 -12.68 38.28
CA HIS A 360 -27.32 -13.29 37.69
C HIS A 360 -26.02 -12.51 37.97
N THR A 361 -26.13 -11.20 38.19
CA THR A 361 -24.98 -10.38 38.62
C THR A 361 -24.65 -10.62 40.10
N HIS A 362 -25.64 -10.73 41.00
CA HIS A 362 -25.41 -11.05 42.41
C HIS A 362 -24.93 -12.49 42.68
N THR A 363 -25.44 -13.48 41.95
CA THR A 363 -24.98 -14.87 42.09
C THR A 363 -23.51 -15.03 41.67
N ARG A 364 -23.02 -14.23 40.70
CA ARG A 364 -21.59 -14.22 40.33
C ARG A 364 -20.68 -13.62 41.42
N VAL A 365 -21.16 -12.61 42.17
CA VAL A 365 -20.37 -12.00 43.26
C VAL A 365 -20.21 -12.96 44.45
N ARG A 366 -21.21 -13.80 44.75
CA ARG A 366 -21.15 -14.78 45.85
C ARG A 366 -20.30 -16.04 45.57
N ILE A 367 -19.97 -16.33 44.31
CA ILE A 367 -19.13 -17.49 43.93
C ILE A 367 -17.65 -17.06 43.78
N SER A 368 -17.37 -15.75 43.82
CA SER A 368 -16.04 -15.17 43.59
C SER A 368 -15.35 -14.63 44.86
N GLY A 369 -15.92 -14.87 46.05
CA GLY A 369 -15.33 -14.60 47.35
C GLY A 369 -15.49 -15.82 48.24
#